data_AF-A0A6N2BH69-F1
#
_entry.id   AF-A0A6N2BH69-F1
#
_cell.length_a   1.000
_cell.length_b   1.000
_cell.length_c   1.000
_cell.angle_alpha   90.00
_cell.angle_beta   90.00
_cell.angle_gamma   90.00
#
_symmetry.space_group_name_H-M   'P 1'
#
loop_
_entity.id
_entity.type
_entity.pdbx_description
1 polymer ?
#
loop_
_entity_poly.entity_id
_entity_poly.type
_entity_poly.pdbx_seq_one_letter_code
_entity_poly.pdbx_strand_id
1 'polypeptide(L)'
;MTISFINIFFLLLLLTPFDLSLAKKCFFTEKYEVHIINKLPPNSPQLKIHCASKNDDFGDHYPVVDEDFNWSFCSKLFGDTLYFCHFWLDSKDKTFDVFNDKIYCVHDQKVPNLLKYCKWEVRSDGFYLEQYNPVDQTYYMTHYLDWS
;
A
#
# COMPACT_ATOMS: atom_id res chain seq x y z
N MET A 1 -13.72 54.61 -14.35
CA MET A 1 -13.91 53.15 -14.47
C MET A 1 -13.37 52.50 -13.20
N THR A 2 -14.22 52.31 -12.20
CA THR A 2 -13.87 51.65 -10.95
C THR A 2 -14.08 50.16 -11.12
N ILE A 3 -13.00 49.41 -11.33
CA ILE A 3 -13.06 47.96 -11.27
C ILE A 3 -13.38 47.62 -9.82
N SER A 4 -14.60 47.13 -9.57
CA SER A 4 -15.03 46.69 -8.23
C SER A 4 -14.04 45.66 -7.70
N PHE A 5 -13.52 45.86 -6.49
CA PHE A 5 -12.60 44.92 -5.83
C PHE A 5 -13.16 43.48 -5.79
N ILE A 6 -14.49 43.34 -5.84
CA ILE A 6 -15.21 42.06 -5.93
C ILE A 6 -14.83 41.31 -7.23
N ASN A 7 -14.75 42.01 -8.36
CA ASN A 7 -14.45 41.41 -9.67
C ASN A 7 -12.99 40.97 -9.79
N ILE A 8 -12.07 41.62 -9.05
CA ILE A 8 -10.65 41.23 -9.00
C ILE A 8 -10.50 39.90 -8.26
N PHE A 9 -11.26 39.68 -7.18
CA PHE A 9 -11.22 38.43 -6.42
C PHE A 9 -11.69 37.23 -7.27
N PHE A 10 -12.73 37.42 -8.08
CA PHE A 10 -13.21 36.39 -9.02
C PHE A 10 -12.21 36.11 -10.16
N LEU A 11 -11.48 37.12 -10.65
CA LEU A 11 -10.45 36.92 -11.68
C LEU A 11 -9.24 36.12 -11.15
N LEU A 12 -8.86 36.30 -9.88
CA LEU A 12 -7.73 35.59 -9.27
C LEU A 12 -8.01 34.08 -9.09
N LEU A 13 -9.27 33.69 -8.88
CA LEU A 13 -9.71 32.29 -8.79
C LEU A 13 -9.60 31.53 -10.13
N LEU A 14 -9.61 32.26 -11.25
CA LEU A 14 -9.50 31.68 -12.61
C LEU A 14 -8.05 31.49 -13.07
N LEU A 15 -7.09 32.13 -12.40
CA LEU A 15 -5.67 32.12 -12.77
C LEU A 15 -4.83 31.13 -11.96
N THR A 16 -5.37 30.56 -10.88
CA THR A 16 -4.71 29.44 -10.21
C THR A 16 -4.95 28.19 -11.03
N PRO A 17 -3.91 27.52 -11.59
CA PRO A 17 -4.11 26.19 -12.11
C PRO A 17 -4.72 25.34 -10.99
N PHE A 18 -5.86 24.70 -11.28
CA PHE A 18 -6.38 23.64 -10.42
C PHE A 18 -5.43 22.47 -10.60
N ASP A 19 -4.26 22.57 -9.97
CA ASP A 19 -3.31 21.49 -9.87
C ASP A 19 -4.00 20.38 -9.07
N LEU A 20 -4.67 19.49 -9.80
CA LEU A 20 -5.26 18.26 -9.28
C LEU A 20 -4.17 17.26 -8.83
N SER A 21 -2.90 17.69 -8.80
CA SER A 21 -1.85 17.03 -8.02
C SER A 21 -2.00 17.36 -6.54
N LEU A 22 -3.21 17.17 -6.01
CA LEU A 22 -3.37 16.93 -4.59
C LEU A 22 -2.74 15.57 -4.32
N ALA A 23 -1.41 15.54 -4.19
CA ALA A 23 -0.75 14.49 -3.43
C ALA A 23 -1.62 14.33 -2.17
N LYS A 24 -2.24 13.16 -2.00
CA LYS A 24 -3.27 12.89 -0.98
C LYS A 24 -2.65 13.14 0.39
N LYS A 25 -2.61 14.41 0.81
CA LYS A 25 -2.06 14.84 2.09
C LYS A 25 -3.08 14.40 3.12
N CYS A 26 -2.66 13.53 4.02
CA CYS A 26 -3.51 13.09 5.12
C CYS A 26 -3.53 14.22 6.17
N PHE A 27 -4.41 15.20 5.97
CA PHE A 27 -4.47 16.38 6.85
C PHE A 27 -5.01 16.08 8.25
N PHE A 28 -5.89 15.07 8.36
CA PHE A 28 -6.58 14.72 9.60
C PHE A 28 -6.32 13.28 10.06
N THR A 29 -5.55 12.51 9.29
CA THR A 29 -5.34 11.08 9.52
C THR A 29 -3.91 10.68 9.24
N GLU A 30 -3.52 9.50 9.70
CA GLU A 30 -2.19 8.97 9.42
C GLU A 30 -2.13 8.41 8.00
N LYS A 31 -0.98 8.63 7.34
CA LYS A 31 -0.62 8.02 6.07
C LYS A 31 -0.08 6.61 6.34
N TYR A 32 -0.56 5.64 5.58
CA TYR A 32 -0.07 4.26 5.59
C TYR A 32 0.46 3.88 4.21
N GLU A 33 1.39 2.93 4.19
CA GLU A 33 2.00 2.40 2.96
C GLU A 33 1.92 0.86 2.97
N VAL A 34 1.70 0.27 1.80
CA VAL A 34 1.84 -1.18 1.60
C VAL A 34 2.93 -1.38 0.57
N HIS A 35 3.88 -2.24 0.90
CA HIS A 35 5.01 -2.60 0.05
C HIS A 35 4.95 -4.09 -0.23
N ILE A 36 5.11 -4.47 -1.48
CA ILE A 36 5.10 -5.86 -1.93
C ILE A 36 6.33 -6.05 -2.82
N ILE A 37 7.33 -6.73 -2.26
CA ILE A 37 8.62 -6.87 -2.91
C ILE A 37 8.75 -8.28 -3.50
N ASN A 38 9.10 -8.36 -4.76
CA ASN A 38 9.41 -9.63 -5.40
C ASN A 38 10.80 -10.12 -4.95
N LYS A 39 10.85 -11.14 -4.11
CA LYS A 39 12.09 -11.77 -3.61
C LYS A 39 12.29 -13.18 -4.18
N LEU A 40 11.76 -13.44 -5.37
CA LEU A 40 11.99 -14.68 -6.07
C LEU A 40 13.45 -14.78 -6.55
N PRO A 41 14.03 -15.99 -6.65
CA PRO A 41 15.34 -16.18 -7.24
C PRO A 41 15.41 -15.66 -8.68
N PRO A 42 16.60 -15.24 -9.15
CA PRO A 42 16.80 -14.87 -10.55
C PRO A 42 16.32 -15.99 -11.50
N ASN A 43 15.70 -15.61 -12.61
CA ASN A 43 15.11 -16.51 -13.62
C ASN A 43 13.87 -17.30 -13.16
N SER A 44 13.25 -16.92 -12.04
CA SER A 44 11.92 -17.42 -11.68
C SER A 44 10.86 -16.97 -12.71
N PRO A 45 9.74 -17.69 -12.83
CA PRO A 45 8.60 -17.22 -13.62
C PRO A 45 8.15 -15.81 -13.20
N GLN A 46 7.61 -15.03 -14.14
CA GLN A 46 7.15 -13.67 -13.88
C GLN A 46 6.03 -13.69 -12.84
N LEU A 47 6.24 -12.99 -11.72
CA LEU A 47 5.21 -12.75 -10.72
C LEU A 47 4.18 -11.79 -11.30
N LYS A 48 2.90 -12.15 -11.21
CA LYS A 48 1.77 -11.26 -11.46
C LYS A 48 1.08 -10.95 -10.13
N ILE A 49 0.71 -9.69 -9.94
CA ILE A 49 0.02 -9.19 -8.75
C ILE A 49 -1.17 -8.36 -9.20
N HIS A 50 -2.33 -8.56 -8.57
CA HIS A 50 -3.49 -7.71 -8.73
C HIS A 50 -4.00 -7.33 -7.36
N CYS A 51 -4.03 -6.05 -7.03
CA CYS A 51 -4.48 -5.58 -5.73
C CYS A 51 -5.66 -4.63 -5.86
N ALA A 52 -6.56 -4.70 -4.89
CA ALA A 52 -7.72 -3.82 -4.84
C ALA A 52 -8.20 -3.58 -3.40
N SER A 53 -9.01 -2.54 -3.26
CA SER A 53 -9.90 -2.29 -2.13
C SER A 53 -11.33 -2.10 -2.65
N LYS A 54 -12.25 -1.73 -1.75
CA LYS A 54 -13.63 -1.39 -2.15
C LYS A 54 -13.71 -0.29 -3.23
N ASN A 55 -12.82 0.70 -3.17
CA ASN A 55 -12.93 1.91 -4.00
C ASN A 55 -11.73 2.12 -4.93
N ASP A 56 -10.64 1.38 -4.73
CA ASP A 56 -9.40 1.52 -5.49
C ASP A 56 -9.08 0.18 -6.12
N ASP A 57 -8.81 0.15 -7.42
CA ASP A 57 -8.29 -0.99 -8.15
C ASP A 57 -6.94 -0.57 -8.73
N PHE A 58 -5.88 -1.30 -8.38
CA PHE A 58 -4.53 -1.02 -8.88
C PHE A 58 -4.26 -1.72 -10.21
N GLY A 59 -5.09 -2.70 -10.59
CA GLY A 59 -4.92 -3.48 -11.80
C GLY A 59 -3.80 -4.51 -11.69
N ASP A 60 -3.42 -5.04 -12.85
CA ASP A 60 -2.38 -6.06 -12.97
C ASP A 60 -0.98 -5.43 -13.01
N HIS A 61 -0.11 -5.91 -12.13
CA HIS A 61 1.29 -5.53 -12.02
C HIS A 61 2.21 -6.75 -12.16
N TYR A 62 3.41 -6.51 -12.69
CA TYR A 62 4.39 -7.56 -13.01
C TYR A 62 5.79 -7.18 -12.48
N PRO A 63 5.98 -7.06 -11.15
CA PRO A 63 7.23 -6.58 -10.60
C PRO A 63 8.39 -7.53 -10.94
N VAL A 64 9.51 -6.98 -11.40
CA VAL A 64 10.75 -7.76 -11.60
C VAL A 64 11.38 -8.10 -10.24
N VAL A 65 12.39 -8.96 -10.23
CA VAL A 65 13.11 -9.32 -8.99
C VAL A 65 13.65 -8.06 -8.31
N ASP A 66 13.44 -7.98 -7.00
CA ASP A 66 13.74 -6.85 -6.11
C ASP A 66 12.94 -5.56 -6.35
N GLU A 67 11.99 -5.55 -7.29
CA GLU A 67 11.07 -4.43 -7.46
C GLU A 67 10.04 -4.39 -6.32
N ASP A 68 9.79 -3.17 -5.82
CA ASP A 68 8.81 -2.88 -4.78
C ASP A 68 7.54 -2.30 -5.41
N PHE A 69 6.52 -3.14 -5.53
CA PHE A 69 5.17 -2.69 -5.87
C PHE A 69 4.51 -2.12 -4.61
N ASN A 70 4.28 -0.81 -4.59
CA ASN A 70 3.78 -0.11 -3.43
C ASN A 70 2.73 0.95 -3.74
N TRP A 71 1.95 1.28 -2.73
CA TRP A 71 1.05 2.42 -2.74
C TRP A 71 0.90 2.98 -1.33
N SER A 72 0.39 4.21 -1.26
CA SER A 72 0.05 4.84 0.00
C SER A 72 -1.39 5.33 0.04
N PHE A 73 -1.94 5.37 1.24
CA PHE A 73 -3.30 5.79 1.49
C PHE A 73 -3.42 6.50 2.84
N CYS A 74 -4.45 7.32 2.97
CA CYS A 74 -4.80 7.91 4.26
C CYS A 74 -5.74 6.96 4.99
N SER A 75 -5.42 6.65 6.25
CA SER A 75 -6.33 5.90 7.10
C SER A 75 -7.67 6.64 7.22
N LYS A 76 -8.78 5.90 7.30
CA LYS A 76 -10.09 6.50 7.54
C LYS A 76 -10.24 6.90 9.00
N LEU A 77 -10.93 8.02 9.26
CA LEU A 77 -11.36 8.42 10.61
C LEU A 77 -12.38 7.42 11.19
N PHE A 78 -13.27 6.89 10.35
CA PHE A 78 -14.31 5.93 10.74
C PHE A 78 -14.35 4.75 9.75
N GLY A 79 -14.51 3.54 10.30
CA GLY A 79 -14.50 2.29 9.54
C GLY A 79 -13.11 1.80 9.15
N ASP A 80 -13.09 0.59 8.58
CA ASP A 80 -11.86 -0.11 8.23
C ASP A 80 -11.46 0.16 6.77
N THR A 81 -10.15 0.14 6.55
CA THR A 81 -9.56 0.12 5.22
C THR A 81 -9.00 -1.28 5.03
N LEU A 82 -9.34 -1.90 3.91
CA LEU A 82 -8.88 -3.22 3.55
C LEU A 82 -8.33 -3.17 2.14
N TYR A 83 -7.16 -3.76 1.95
CA TYR A 83 -6.56 -4.06 0.66
C TYR A 83 -6.25 -5.56 0.60
N PHE A 84 -6.71 -6.20 -0.47
CA PHE A 84 -6.39 -7.58 -0.78
C PHE A 84 -5.63 -7.66 -2.10
N CYS A 85 -4.85 -8.72 -2.24
CA CYS A 85 -4.09 -8.97 -3.46
C CYS A 85 -4.25 -10.42 -3.89
N HIS A 86 -4.29 -10.64 -5.20
CA HIS A 86 -4.15 -11.93 -5.84
C HIS A 86 -2.77 -11.98 -6.50
N PHE A 87 -2.04 -13.04 -6.21
CA PHE A 87 -0.71 -13.32 -6.70
C PHE A 87 -0.76 -14.56 -7.59
N TRP A 88 -0.07 -14.53 -8.72
CA TRP A 88 0.14 -15.69 -9.58
C TRP A 88 1.63 -15.89 -9.83
N LEU A 89 2.08 -17.12 -9.68
CA LEU A 89 3.43 -17.56 -9.98
C LEU A 89 3.38 -18.90 -10.69
N ASP A 90 3.54 -18.88 -12.01
CA ASP A 90 3.40 -20.05 -12.88
C ASP A 90 2.03 -20.75 -12.68
N SER A 91 2.01 -21.96 -12.13
CA SER A 91 0.82 -22.76 -11.87
C SER A 91 0.23 -22.55 -10.47
N LYS A 92 0.87 -21.73 -9.64
CA LYS A 92 0.44 -21.41 -8.28
C LYS A 92 -0.26 -20.06 -8.22
N ASP A 93 -1.22 -19.94 -7.32
CA ASP A 93 -1.84 -18.66 -7.02
C ASP A 93 -2.24 -18.55 -5.54
N LYS A 94 -2.41 -17.31 -5.06
CA LYS A 94 -2.87 -17.03 -3.71
C LYS A 94 -3.60 -15.70 -3.65
N THR A 95 -4.69 -15.64 -2.90
CA THR A 95 -5.39 -14.40 -2.59
C THR A 95 -5.46 -14.22 -1.08
N PHE A 96 -5.10 -13.04 -0.58
CA PHE A 96 -5.25 -12.69 0.84
C PHE A 96 -5.23 -11.18 1.05
N ASP A 97 -5.64 -10.75 2.25
CA ASP A 97 -5.57 -9.36 2.69
C ASP A 97 -4.13 -8.99 3.02
N VAL A 98 -3.58 -8.00 2.31
CA VAL A 98 -2.24 -7.45 2.59
C VAL A 98 -2.28 -6.29 3.57
N PHE A 99 -3.47 -5.73 3.80
CA PHE A 99 -3.76 -4.76 4.85
C PHE A 99 -5.23 -4.89 5.26
N ASN A 100 -5.49 -5.12 6.53
CA ASN A 100 -6.83 -4.96 7.11
C ASN A 100 -6.81 -4.40 8.55
N ASP A 101 -5.63 -4.08 9.10
CA ASP A 101 -5.49 -3.55 10.46
C ASP A 101 -4.45 -2.42 10.54
N LYS A 102 -4.81 -1.28 11.16
CA LYS A 102 -3.95 -0.10 11.31
C LYS A 102 -2.84 -0.27 12.35
N ILE A 103 -3.04 -1.15 13.33
CA ILE A 103 -2.11 -1.45 14.40
C ILE A 103 -1.19 -2.60 13.99
N TYR A 104 -1.73 -3.62 13.34
CA TYR A 104 -1.03 -4.90 13.13
C TYR A 104 -0.69 -5.21 11.67
N CYS A 105 -1.03 -4.31 10.73
CA CYS A 105 -1.10 -4.57 9.29
C CYS A 105 -2.22 -5.54 8.90
N VAL A 106 -2.24 -6.73 9.50
CA VAL A 106 -3.31 -7.70 9.36
C VAL A 106 -3.79 -8.23 10.71
N HIS A 107 -5.09 -8.47 10.86
CA HIS A 107 -5.77 -8.72 12.14
C HIS A 107 -5.29 -9.96 12.90
N ASP A 108 -4.70 -10.95 12.23
CA ASP A 108 -4.23 -12.17 12.88
C ASP A 108 -2.82 -12.05 13.48
N GLN A 109 -2.15 -10.92 13.26
CA GLN A 109 -0.87 -10.62 13.91
C GLN A 109 -1.07 -10.09 15.32
N LYS A 110 -0.07 -10.37 16.16
CA LYS A 110 -0.05 -9.99 17.58
C LYS A 110 0.97 -8.92 17.91
N VAL A 111 1.86 -8.62 16.96
CA VAL A 111 2.95 -7.66 17.11
C VAL A 111 2.54 -6.36 16.43
N PRO A 112 2.42 -5.24 17.16
CA PRO A 112 2.09 -3.96 16.55
C PRO A 112 3.15 -3.52 15.53
N ASN A 113 2.69 -3.05 14.37
CA ASN A 113 3.52 -2.36 13.40
C ASN A 113 3.78 -0.92 13.86
N LEU A 114 5.05 -0.57 14.05
CA LEU A 114 5.45 0.75 14.54
C LEU A 114 5.75 1.76 13.42
N LEU A 115 5.89 1.30 12.17
CA LEU A 115 6.41 2.11 11.07
C LEU A 115 5.35 2.64 10.11
N LYS A 116 4.07 2.33 10.35
CA LYS A 116 2.92 2.76 9.51
C LYS A 116 3.03 2.29 8.07
N TYR A 117 3.87 1.30 7.80
CA TYR A 117 3.92 0.61 6.53
C TYR A 117 3.88 -0.89 6.74
N CYS A 118 3.30 -1.61 5.80
CA CYS A 118 3.18 -3.06 5.82
C CYS A 118 4.00 -3.62 4.68
N LYS A 119 5.14 -4.22 5.02
CA LYS A 119 6.10 -4.74 4.05
C LYS A 119 5.98 -6.24 3.89
N TRP A 120 5.66 -6.65 2.67
CA TRP A 120 5.55 -8.02 2.25
C TRP A 120 6.70 -8.39 1.33
N GLU A 121 7.16 -9.64 1.44
CA GLU A 121 8.03 -10.26 0.45
C GLU A 121 7.34 -11.49 -0.12
N VAL A 122 7.34 -11.58 -1.45
CA VAL A 122 6.89 -12.76 -2.19
C VAL A 122 8.12 -13.60 -2.51
N ARG A 123 8.16 -14.81 -1.96
CA ARG A 123 9.27 -15.76 -2.10
C ARG A 123 8.79 -17.05 -2.75
N SER A 124 9.73 -17.95 -3.06
CA SER A 124 9.44 -19.20 -3.78
C SER A 124 8.55 -20.19 -2.99
N ASP A 125 8.65 -20.14 -1.67
CA ASP A 125 7.91 -20.97 -0.71
C ASP A 125 6.62 -20.30 -0.23
N GLY A 126 6.60 -18.97 -0.14
CA GLY A 126 5.38 -18.27 0.24
C GLY A 126 5.53 -16.77 0.42
N PHE A 127 4.73 -16.25 1.33
CA PHE A 127 4.57 -14.84 1.61
C PHE A 127 5.10 -14.53 2.99
N TYR A 128 5.88 -13.47 3.11
CA TYR A 128 6.48 -13.05 4.36
C TYR A 128 6.03 -11.65 4.72
N LEU A 129 5.70 -11.43 5.98
CA LEU A 129 5.37 -10.11 6.55
C LEU A 129 6.50 -9.65 7.47
N GLU A 130 6.95 -8.42 7.30
CA GLU A 130 7.90 -7.80 8.22
C GLU A 130 7.25 -7.53 9.58
N GLN A 131 7.92 -7.93 10.65
CA GLN A 131 7.49 -7.71 12.04
C GLN A 131 8.61 -7.13 12.88
N TYR A 132 8.21 -6.40 13.92
CA TYR A 132 9.12 -5.80 14.88
C TYR A 132 9.38 -6.74 16.06
N ASN A 133 10.64 -7.02 16.37
CA ASN A 133 11.02 -7.71 17.59
C ASN A 133 11.26 -6.69 18.71
N PRO A 134 10.42 -6.63 19.75
CA PRO A 134 10.60 -5.67 20.84
C PRO A 134 11.78 -5.99 21.76
N VAL A 135 12.32 -7.21 21.73
CA VAL A 135 13.41 -7.66 22.62
C VAL A 135 14.75 -7.11 22.15
N ASP A 136 15.06 -7.28 20.86
CA ASP A 136 16.32 -6.84 20.25
C ASP A 136 16.18 -5.55 19.43
N GLN A 137 14.96 -5.02 19.30
CA GLN A 137 14.62 -3.81 18.56
C GLN A 137 14.93 -3.91 17.05
N THR A 138 14.80 -5.10 16.47
CA THR A 138 15.05 -5.36 15.05
C THR A 138 13.77 -5.64 14.27
N TYR A 139 13.86 -5.61 12.94
CA TYR A 139 12.80 -6.06 12.04
C TYR A 139 13.21 -7.37 11.37
N TYR A 140 12.27 -8.28 11.25
CA TYR A 140 12.49 -9.59 10.63
C TYR A 140 11.29 -10.01 9.79
N MET A 141 11.55 -10.82 8.77
CA MET A 141 10.51 -11.35 7.88
C MET A 141 9.93 -12.63 8.48
N THR A 142 8.65 -12.61 8.82
CA THR A 142 7.91 -13.78 9.33
C THR A 142 7.19 -14.48 8.19
N HIS A 143 7.38 -15.78 8.05
CA HIS A 143 6.62 -16.57 7.07
C HIS A 143 5.15 -16.60 7.47
N TYR A 144 4.29 -16.06 6.61
CA TYR A 144 2.87 -15.83 6.89
C TYR A 144 1.98 -16.88 6.23
N LEU A 145 2.19 -17.15 4.92
CA LEU A 145 1.38 -18.08 4.16
C LEU A 145 2.21 -18.79 3.10
N ASP A 146 1.93 -20.07 2.87
CA ASP A 146 2.40 -20.78 1.68
C ASP A 146 1.58 -20.38 0.44
N TRP A 147 2.19 -20.59 -0.73
CA TRP A 147 1.44 -20.70 -1.99
C TRP A 147 0.36 -21.79 -1.91
N SER A 148 -0.70 -21.67 -2.71
CA SER A 148 -1.70 -22.74 -2.86
C SER A 148 -1.21 -23.86 -3.77
#